data_AF-A0A4Y1Z9V6-F1
#
_entry.id   AF-A0A4Y1Z9V6-F1
#
_cell.length_a   1.000
_cell.length_b   1.000
_cell.length_c   1.000
_cell.angle_alpha   90.00
_cell.angle_beta   90.00
_cell.angle_gamma   90.00
#
_symmetry.space_group_name_H-M   'P 1'
#
loop_
_entity.id
_entity.type
_entity.pdbx_description
1 polymer ?
#
loop_
_entity_poly.entity_id
_entity_poly.type
_entity_poly.pdbx_seq_one_letter_code
_entity_poly.pdbx_strand_id
1 'polypeptide(L)'
;MPGQAQILPGIAITRHVLPNQSAPIRQFAYFLALSKKQGGNDLTEEGKAILVTGYKAHELGIYSADHQGISVIRYALKKSMREFADQGVQWFVISGQTGVELWAGSVCIELRDEEKLNVHLAVLVPFLNQDEHYKEWQQELYAEVLAQADYTGVISNRPYENPAQLRLKNDFLVAKTEAMLIVYDEEAPGTPRYYLAAAKSKKRNHDYPIQIINRYDLDFAAEDLQQQNPNYWTQ
;
A
#
# COMPACT_ATOMS: atom_id res chain seq x y z
N MET A 1 13.15 1.35 -47.45
CA MET A 1 13.44 2.49 -46.54
C MET A 1 12.13 3.18 -46.22
N PRO A 2 11.91 3.59 -44.96
CA PRO A 2 10.75 3.14 -44.19
C PRO A 2 9.59 4.12 -44.19
N GLY A 3 8.38 3.55 -44.10
CA GLY A 3 7.14 4.29 -43.88
C GLY A 3 7.09 4.87 -42.47
N GLN A 4 6.66 6.13 -42.39
CA GLN A 4 6.49 6.90 -41.17
C GLN A 4 5.29 6.36 -40.38
N ALA A 5 5.53 5.87 -39.17
CA ALA A 5 4.49 5.69 -38.17
C ALA A 5 4.22 7.04 -37.50
N GLN A 6 2.99 7.53 -37.63
CA GLN A 6 2.50 8.69 -36.91
C GLN A 6 2.40 8.35 -35.42
N ILE A 7 3.21 9.01 -34.60
CA ILE A 7 3.07 9.01 -33.14
C ILE A 7 1.96 10.03 -32.83
N LEU A 8 0.83 9.55 -32.32
CA LEU A 8 -0.22 10.42 -31.78
C LEU A 8 0.28 11.08 -30.47
N PRO A 9 0.13 12.40 -30.29
CA PRO A 9 0.49 13.08 -29.06
C PRO A 9 -0.70 13.09 -28.08
N GLY A 10 -0.42 12.92 -26.80
CA GLY A 10 -1.20 13.55 -25.72
C GLY A 10 -2.11 12.63 -24.91
N ILE A 11 -1.60 12.19 -23.75
CA ILE A 11 -2.36 12.33 -22.51
C ILE A 11 -1.61 13.36 -21.68
N ALA A 12 -2.01 14.63 -21.81
CA ALA A 12 -1.65 15.64 -20.84
C ALA A 12 -2.36 15.29 -19.53
N ILE A 13 -1.62 14.74 -18.57
CA ILE A 13 -2.10 14.66 -17.19
C ILE A 13 -2.13 16.10 -16.69
N THR A 14 -3.29 16.75 -16.80
CA THR A 14 -3.54 18.04 -16.18
C THR A 14 -3.63 17.82 -14.67
N ARG A 15 -2.48 17.66 -14.01
CA ARG A 15 -2.42 17.80 -12.55
C ARG A 15 -2.70 19.27 -12.25
N HIS A 16 -3.68 19.52 -11.38
CA HIS A 16 -3.65 20.73 -10.56
C HIS A 16 -2.36 20.68 -9.73
N VAL A 17 -1.27 21.20 -10.31
CA VAL A 17 -0.04 21.48 -9.58
C VAL A 17 -0.33 22.71 -8.75
N LEU A 18 -0.67 22.51 -7.47
CA LEU A 18 -0.73 23.61 -6.53
C LEU A 18 0.68 24.22 -6.39
N PRO A 19 0.82 25.55 -6.57
CA PRO A 19 2.11 26.20 -6.60
C PRO A 19 2.62 26.44 -5.18
N ASN A 20 3.35 25.49 -4.59
CA ASN A 20 4.48 25.78 -3.71
C ASN A 20 5.25 24.51 -3.34
N GLN A 21 6.55 24.47 -3.65
CA GLN A 21 7.42 23.35 -3.34
C GLN A 21 7.73 23.29 -1.83
N SER A 22 6.90 22.54 -1.10
CA SER A 22 7.31 21.89 0.14
C SER A 22 7.42 20.39 -0.16
N ALA A 23 8.49 19.73 0.29
CA ALA A 23 8.75 18.33 -0.03
C ALA A 23 7.48 17.46 0.15
N PRO A 24 7.20 16.45 -0.70
CA PRO A 24 6.00 15.61 -0.61
C PRO A 24 5.78 15.06 0.81
N ILE A 25 6.87 14.70 1.50
CA ILE A 25 6.90 14.33 2.92
C ILE A 25 6.25 15.38 3.84
N ARG A 26 6.61 16.66 3.66
CA ARG A 26 6.06 17.77 4.45
C ARG A 26 4.61 18.00 4.09
N GLN A 27 4.23 17.81 2.82
CA GLN A 27 2.84 17.97 2.38
C GLN A 27 1.95 16.83 2.88
N PHE A 28 2.42 15.58 2.88
CA PHE A 28 1.69 14.46 3.49
C PHE A 28 1.61 14.60 5.01
N ALA A 29 2.73 14.95 5.67
CA ALA A 29 2.71 15.23 7.10
C ALA A 29 1.84 16.42 7.46
N TYR A 30 1.79 17.44 6.60
CA TYR A 30 0.91 18.59 6.73
C TYR A 30 -0.54 18.21 6.48
N PHE A 31 -0.83 17.37 5.50
CA PHE A 31 -2.16 16.83 5.24
C PHE A 31 -2.66 16.04 6.47
N LEU A 32 -1.86 15.10 6.97
CA LEU A 32 -2.15 14.40 8.22
C LEU A 32 -2.29 15.36 9.41
N ALA A 33 -1.47 16.41 9.49
CA ALA A 33 -1.56 17.40 10.57
C ALA A 33 -2.76 18.36 10.45
N LEU A 34 -3.23 18.65 9.23
CA LEU A 34 -4.42 19.45 8.97
C LEU A 34 -5.68 18.64 9.27
N SER A 35 -5.70 17.35 8.92
CA SER A 35 -6.72 16.41 9.39
C SER A 35 -6.79 16.37 10.92
N LYS A 36 -5.67 16.67 11.62
CA LYS A 36 -5.60 16.78 13.09
C LYS A 36 -6.00 18.16 13.66
N LYS A 37 -6.11 19.23 12.85
CA LYS A 37 -6.34 20.61 13.34
C LYS A 37 -7.76 21.17 13.09
N GLN A 38 -8.55 20.59 12.19
CA GLN A 38 -9.92 21.07 11.91
C GLN A 38 -10.98 20.41 12.82
N GLY A 39 -10.88 20.63 14.13
CA GLY A 39 -11.91 20.26 15.12
C GLY A 39 -12.56 21.48 15.74
N GLY A 40 -13.53 22.07 15.05
CA GLY A 40 -14.34 23.20 15.53
C GLY A 40 -15.82 22.81 15.55
N ASN A 41 -16.31 22.50 16.74
CA ASN A 41 -17.71 22.27 17.15
C ASN A 41 -18.47 21.14 16.41
N ASP A 42 -18.67 20.03 17.14
CA ASP A 42 -19.30 18.77 16.77
C ASP A 42 -18.56 17.96 15.68
N LEU A 43 -18.01 16.80 16.10
CA LEU A 43 -17.42 15.67 15.35
C LEU A 43 -16.06 15.26 15.94
N THR A 44 -16.10 14.34 16.89
CA THR A 44 -15.00 13.45 17.24
C THR A 44 -14.83 12.44 16.09
N GLU A 45 -13.71 12.46 15.37
CA GLU A 45 -12.96 11.27 14.92
C GLU A 45 -11.86 11.72 13.96
N GLU A 46 -10.62 11.48 14.38
CA GLU A 46 -9.37 11.80 13.69
C GLU A 46 -9.20 10.93 12.42
N GLY A 47 -8.55 11.44 11.37
CA GLY A 47 -8.15 10.58 10.24
C GLY A 47 -6.98 9.68 10.62
N LYS A 48 -7.25 8.48 11.15
CA LYS A 48 -6.24 7.48 11.50
C LYS A 48 -5.65 6.83 10.25
N ALA A 49 -4.33 6.66 10.20
CA ALA A 49 -3.61 6.06 9.10
C ALA A 49 -2.90 4.76 9.54
N ILE A 50 -2.99 3.71 8.72
CA ILE A 50 -2.25 2.47 8.96
C ILE A 50 -1.32 2.17 7.80
N LEU A 51 -0.15 1.63 8.13
CA LEU A 51 0.80 1.13 7.14
C LEU A 51 0.41 -0.30 6.78
N VAL A 52 0.23 -0.59 5.49
CA VAL A 52 0.03 -1.96 5.01
C VAL A 52 1.28 -2.41 4.26
N THR A 53 1.83 -3.58 4.61
CA THR A 53 3.01 -4.12 3.93
C THR A 53 3.06 -5.65 4.00
N GLY A 54 4.06 -6.27 3.38
CA GLY A 54 4.25 -7.71 3.37
C GLY A 54 5.18 -8.15 2.26
N TYR A 55 5.20 -9.45 2.02
CA TYR A 55 6.10 -10.08 1.04
C TYR A 55 5.97 -9.50 -0.37
N LYS A 56 7.08 -9.48 -1.08
CA LYS A 56 7.09 -9.30 -2.54
C LYS A 56 6.54 -10.55 -3.22
N ALA A 57 5.97 -10.39 -4.40
CA ALA A 57 5.36 -11.50 -5.14
C ALA A 57 6.28 -12.73 -5.28
N HIS A 58 7.56 -12.53 -5.61
CA HIS A 58 8.52 -13.64 -5.75
C HIS A 58 8.87 -14.34 -4.43
N GLU A 59 8.77 -13.65 -3.28
CA GLU A 59 8.99 -14.25 -1.96
C GLU A 59 7.86 -15.22 -1.60
N LEU A 60 6.68 -15.04 -2.22
CA LEU A 60 5.51 -15.92 -2.10
C LEU A 60 5.44 -16.96 -3.23
N GLY A 61 6.45 -17.02 -4.12
CA GLY A 61 6.40 -17.89 -5.30
C GLY A 61 5.40 -17.45 -6.38
N ILE A 62 4.91 -16.21 -6.33
CA ILE A 62 3.93 -15.66 -7.27
C ILE A 62 4.65 -14.93 -8.41
N TYR A 63 4.49 -15.44 -9.64
CA TYR A 63 5.23 -14.96 -10.81
C TYR A 63 4.37 -14.39 -11.94
N SER A 64 3.04 -14.49 -11.82
CA SER A 64 2.05 -14.03 -12.79
C SER A 64 0.81 -13.44 -12.07
N ALA A 65 0.01 -12.65 -12.81
CA ALA A 65 -1.16 -11.97 -12.27
C ALA A 65 -2.38 -12.87 -12.05
N ASP A 66 -2.41 -14.05 -12.67
CA ASP A 66 -3.47 -15.07 -12.57
C ASP A 66 -3.24 -16.08 -11.44
N HIS A 67 -2.14 -15.94 -10.68
CA HIS A 67 -1.83 -16.88 -9.61
C HIS A 67 -2.89 -16.86 -8.51
N GLN A 68 -3.53 -17.99 -8.27
CA GLN A 68 -4.65 -18.12 -7.32
C GLN A 68 -4.33 -17.67 -5.89
N GLY A 69 -3.08 -17.82 -5.44
CA GLY A 69 -2.65 -17.29 -4.13
C GLY A 69 -2.89 -15.77 -3.95
N ILE A 70 -3.00 -15.00 -5.04
CA ILE A 70 -3.30 -13.56 -4.98
C ILE A 70 -4.69 -13.33 -4.38
N SER A 71 -5.70 -14.13 -4.74
CA SER A 71 -7.07 -13.92 -4.26
C SER A 71 -7.22 -14.24 -2.78
N VAL A 72 -6.54 -15.28 -2.30
CA VAL A 72 -6.48 -15.63 -0.88
C VAL A 72 -5.88 -14.47 -0.06
N ILE A 73 -4.76 -13.91 -0.53
CA ILE A 73 -4.10 -12.78 0.13
C ILE A 73 -4.99 -11.54 0.10
N ARG A 74 -5.61 -11.24 -1.04
CA ARG A 74 -6.56 -10.13 -1.17
C ARG A 74 -7.75 -10.30 -0.24
N TYR A 75 -8.30 -11.51 -0.11
CA TYR A 75 -9.41 -11.80 0.79
C TYR A 75 -9.03 -11.54 2.25
N ALA A 76 -7.87 -12.05 2.69
CA ALA A 76 -7.35 -11.82 4.05
C ALA A 76 -7.09 -10.32 4.33
N LEU A 77 -6.47 -9.63 3.36
CA LEU A 77 -6.26 -8.18 3.43
C LEU A 77 -7.58 -7.43 3.52
N LYS A 78 -8.55 -7.75 2.67
CA LYS A 78 -9.86 -7.10 2.62
C LYS A 78 -10.60 -7.20 3.94
N LYS A 79 -10.62 -8.40 4.55
CA LYS A 79 -11.21 -8.62 5.88
C LYS A 79 -10.55 -7.72 6.94
N SER A 80 -9.22 -7.76 7.03
CA SER A 80 -8.46 -6.98 8.02
C SER A 80 -8.59 -5.47 7.80
N MET A 81 -8.49 -5.01 6.55
CA MET A 81 -8.60 -3.59 6.19
C MET A 81 -10.01 -3.06 6.45
N ARG A 82 -11.05 -3.86 6.17
CA ARG A 82 -12.43 -3.51 6.51
C ARG A 82 -12.62 -3.38 8.02
N GLU A 83 -12.05 -4.29 8.82
CA GLU A 83 -12.08 -4.20 10.29
C GLU A 83 -11.41 -2.91 10.79
N PHE A 84 -10.29 -2.50 10.18
CA PHE A 84 -9.66 -1.20 10.50
C PHE A 84 -10.56 -0.03 10.12
N ALA A 85 -11.21 -0.08 8.95
CA ALA A 85 -12.15 0.96 8.52
C ALA A 85 -13.34 1.08 9.47
N ASP A 86 -13.90 -0.05 9.93
CA ASP A 86 -14.98 -0.11 10.93
C ASP A 86 -14.53 0.49 12.29
N GLN A 87 -13.22 0.50 12.57
CA GLN A 87 -12.61 1.15 13.75
C GLN A 87 -12.24 2.63 13.51
N GLY A 88 -12.63 3.22 12.39
CA GLY A 88 -12.41 4.62 12.05
C GLY A 88 -11.07 4.91 11.37
N VAL A 89 -10.35 3.90 10.87
CA VAL A 89 -9.19 4.13 9.99
C VAL A 89 -9.67 4.67 8.65
N GLN A 90 -9.05 5.76 8.20
CA GLN A 90 -9.39 6.43 6.95
C GLN A 90 -8.27 6.36 5.92
N TRP A 91 -7.03 6.09 6.32
CA TRP A 91 -5.89 6.07 5.41
C TRP A 91 -5.16 4.74 5.45
N PHE A 92 -5.04 4.08 4.30
CA PHE A 92 -4.12 2.98 4.09
C PHE A 92 -2.90 3.51 3.34
N VAL A 93 -1.71 3.27 3.91
CA VAL A 93 -0.45 3.79 3.40
C VAL A 93 0.42 2.64 2.94
N ILE A 94 0.93 2.74 1.70
CA ILE A 94 1.87 1.78 1.11
C ILE A 94 3.06 2.52 0.45
N SER A 95 4.08 1.78 0.03
CA SER A 95 5.23 2.31 -0.71
C SER A 95 5.29 1.91 -2.19
N GLY A 96 4.28 1.17 -2.67
CA GLY A 96 4.24 0.68 -4.05
C GLY A 96 5.20 -0.48 -4.31
N GLN A 97 5.60 -1.21 -3.27
CA GLN A 97 6.37 -2.45 -3.44
C GLN A 97 5.52 -3.53 -4.13
N THR A 98 6.11 -4.34 -5.02
CA THR A 98 5.39 -5.48 -5.62
C THR A 98 4.87 -6.47 -4.57
N GLY A 99 3.83 -7.24 -4.93
CA GLY A 99 3.20 -8.20 -4.02
C GLY A 99 2.18 -7.55 -3.11
N VAL A 100 2.29 -7.81 -1.80
CA VAL A 100 1.26 -7.50 -0.81
C VAL A 100 0.87 -6.02 -0.80
N GLU A 101 1.83 -5.09 -0.92
CA GLU A 101 1.51 -3.65 -0.90
C GLU A 101 0.62 -3.22 -2.08
N LEU A 102 0.92 -3.69 -3.30
CA LEU A 102 0.07 -3.37 -4.46
C LEU A 102 -1.30 -4.04 -4.38
N TRP A 103 -1.36 -5.29 -3.91
CA TRP A 103 -2.65 -5.97 -3.69
C TRP A 103 -3.48 -5.27 -2.62
N ALA A 104 -2.86 -4.79 -1.54
CA ALA A 104 -3.52 -3.95 -0.54
C ALA A 104 -4.00 -2.62 -1.13
N GLY A 105 -3.23 -2.01 -2.03
CA GLY A 105 -3.65 -0.81 -2.76
C GLY A 105 -4.95 -1.05 -3.54
N SER A 106 -5.01 -2.12 -4.33
CA SER A 106 -6.24 -2.50 -5.04
C SER A 106 -7.40 -2.83 -4.10
N VAL A 107 -7.14 -3.49 -2.97
CA VAL A 107 -8.17 -3.77 -1.96
C VAL A 107 -8.70 -2.48 -1.32
N CYS A 108 -7.84 -1.49 -1.05
CA CYS A 108 -8.27 -0.19 -0.54
C CYS A 108 -9.20 0.52 -1.53
N ILE A 109 -8.84 0.48 -2.82
CA ILE A 109 -9.65 1.04 -3.92
C ILE A 109 -11.00 0.35 -3.99
N GLU A 110 -11.02 -0.99 -3.92
CA GLU A 110 -12.25 -1.80 -3.89
C GLU A 110 -13.16 -1.44 -2.70
N LEU A 111 -12.61 -1.34 -1.49
CA LEU A 111 -13.35 -0.94 -0.29
C LEU A 111 -13.94 0.47 -0.40
N ARG A 112 -13.20 1.40 -1.00
CA ARG A 112 -13.66 2.79 -1.24
C ARG A 112 -14.76 2.83 -2.31
N ASP A 113 -14.53 2.20 -3.45
CA ASP A 113 -15.32 2.41 -4.66
C ASP A 113 -16.50 1.45 -4.77
N GLU A 114 -16.36 0.19 -4.33
CA GLU A 114 -17.43 -0.81 -4.37
C GLU A 114 -18.23 -0.84 -3.07
N GLU A 115 -17.55 -0.88 -1.92
CA GLU A 115 -18.21 -0.92 -0.60
C GLU A 115 -18.54 0.46 -0.02
N LYS A 116 -18.14 1.53 -0.70
CA LYS A 116 -18.42 2.93 -0.30
C LYS A 116 -17.92 3.27 1.11
N LEU A 117 -16.82 2.64 1.55
CA LEU A 117 -16.18 2.98 2.82
C LEU A 117 -15.43 4.32 2.69
N ASN A 118 -15.42 5.10 3.77
CA ASN A 118 -14.69 6.36 3.84
C ASN A 118 -13.19 6.10 4.10
N VAL A 119 -12.52 5.54 3.11
CA VAL A 119 -11.10 5.17 3.16
C VAL A 119 -10.35 5.71 1.95
N HIS A 120 -9.07 5.98 2.13
CA HIS A 120 -8.20 6.62 1.16
C HIS A 120 -6.87 5.88 1.06
N LEU A 121 -6.29 5.89 -0.14
CA LEU A 121 -5.00 5.28 -0.43
C LEU A 121 -3.91 6.35 -0.56
N ALA A 122 -2.84 6.21 0.22
CA ALA A 122 -1.61 6.96 0.04
C ALA A 122 -0.47 6.05 -0.42
N VAL A 123 0.18 6.41 -1.53
CA VAL A 123 1.36 5.71 -2.05
C VAL A 123 2.59 6.61 -1.94
N LEU A 124 3.52 6.22 -1.06
CA LEU A 124 4.73 6.97 -0.75
C LEU A 124 5.96 6.18 -1.19
N VAL A 125 6.37 6.41 -2.43
CA VAL A 125 7.48 5.67 -3.04
C VAL A 125 8.82 6.15 -2.48
N PRO A 126 9.79 5.25 -2.24
CA PRO A 126 11.07 5.59 -1.63
C PRO A 126 11.93 6.51 -2.51
N PHE A 127 11.90 6.32 -3.83
CA PHE A 127 12.73 7.01 -4.81
C PHE A 127 12.05 7.06 -6.20
N LEU A 128 12.60 7.86 -7.11
CA LEU A 128 12.10 7.96 -8.49
C LEU A 128 12.33 6.66 -9.26
N ASN A 129 11.40 6.34 -10.16
CA ASN A 129 11.45 5.21 -11.08
C ASN A 129 11.63 3.84 -10.38
N GLN A 130 10.96 3.64 -9.25
CA GLN A 130 11.04 2.39 -8.47
C GLN A 130 10.68 1.13 -9.28
N ASP A 131 9.81 1.28 -10.26
CA ASP A 131 9.22 0.22 -11.09
C ASP A 131 10.06 -0.15 -12.32
N GLU A 132 11.21 0.48 -12.57
CA GLU A 132 12.10 0.20 -13.72
C GLU A 132 12.50 -1.29 -13.84
N HIS A 133 12.50 -2.03 -12.73
CA HIS A 133 12.87 -3.44 -12.69
C HIS A 133 11.69 -4.38 -12.42
N TYR A 134 10.46 -3.85 -12.38
CA TYR A 134 9.27 -4.66 -12.20
C TYR A 134 8.95 -5.43 -13.50
N LYS A 135 8.32 -6.60 -13.37
CA LYS A 135 7.78 -7.30 -14.54
C LYS A 135 6.60 -6.51 -15.10
N GLU A 136 6.28 -6.69 -16.38
CA GLU A 136 5.19 -5.98 -17.07
C GLU A 136 3.87 -6.00 -16.28
N TRP A 137 3.39 -7.19 -15.88
CA TRP A 137 2.17 -7.32 -15.07
C TRP A 137 2.22 -6.60 -13.71
N GLN A 138 3.41 -6.39 -13.16
CA GLN A 138 3.62 -5.65 -11.92
C GLN A 138 3.66 -4.14 -12.16
N GLN A 139 4.21 -3.71 -13.31
CA GLN A 139 4.19 -2.31 -13.75
C GLN A 139 2.78 -1.86 -14.06
N GLU A 140 1.98 -2.70 -14.72
CA GLU A 140 0.55 -2.44 -14.99
C GLU A 140 -0.22 -2.21 -13.68
N LEU A 141 -0.13 -3.16 -12.75
CA LEU A 141 -0.78 -3.05 -11.43
C LEU A 141 -0.27 -1.83 -10.64
N TYR A 142 1.04 -1.56 -10.68
CA TYR A 142 1.63 -0.40 -10.03
C TYR A 142 1.06 0.91 -10.61
N ALA A 143 1.03 1.05 -11.93
CA ALA A 143 0.50 2.22 -12.61
C ALA A 143 -1.01 2.43 -12.31
N GLU A 144 -1.79 1.35 -12.32
CA GLU A 144 -3.21 1.38 -11.95
C GLU A 144 -3.40 1.87 -10.51
N VAL A 145 -2.67 1.31 -9.55
CA VAL A 145 -2.76 1.68 -8.14
C VAL A 145 -2.34 3.14 -7.93
N LEU A 146 -1.27 3.61 -8.59
CA LEU A 146 -0.83 5.00 -8.50
C LEU A 146 -1.84 5.98 -9.11
N ALA A 147 -2.49 5.60 -10.22
CA ALA A 147 -3.49 6.44 -10.88
C ALA A 147 -4.76 6.63 -10.04
N GLN A 148 -5.10 5.65 -9.20
CA GLN A 148 -6.30 5.65 -8.37
C GLN A 148 -6.04 6.02 -6.90
N ALA A 149 -4.78 6.23 -6.52
CA ALA A 149 -4.43 6.66 -5.17
C ALA A 149 -4.86 8.11 -4.91
N ASP A 150 -5.49 8.34 -3.76
CA ASP A 150 -5.89 9.67 -3.27
C ASP A 150 -4.66 10.58 -3.04
N TYR A 151 -3.53 9.98 -2.69
CA TYR A 151 -2.27 10.69 -2.55
C TYR A 151 -1.08 9.88 -3.10
N THR A 152 -0.22 10.54 -3.86
CA THR A 152 1.08 10.00 -4.27
C THR A 152 2.21 10.95 -3.87
N GLY A 153 3.30 10.41 -3.35
CA GLY A 153 4.47 11.19 -2.98
C GLY A 153 5.77 10.40 -3.09
N VAL A 154 6.88 11.12 -3.26
CA VAL A 154 8.23 10.54 -3.35
C VAL A 154 9.03 10.98 -2.12
N ILE A 155 9.62 10.02 -1.41
CA ILE A 155 10.41 10.28 -0.19
C ILE A 155 11.78 10.86 -0.56
N SER A 156 12.48 10.27 -1.54
CA SER A 156 13.72 10.79 -2.10
C SER A 156 13.49 11.21 -3.56
N ASN A 157 13.60 12.50 -3.87
CA ASN A 157 13.45 13.02 -5.25
C ASN A 157 14.70 12.74 -6.13
N ARG A 158 15.25 11.53 -6.04
CA ARG A 158 16.40 10.99 -6.77
C ARG A 158 16.13 9.50 -7.05
N PRO A 159 16.71 8.90 -8.10
CA PRO A 159 16.66 7.45 -8.32
C PRO A 159 17.28 6.64 -7.17
N TYR A 160 17.24 5.32 -7.27
CA TYR A 160 17.91 4.46 -6.30
C TYR A 160 19.43 4.70 -6.32
N GLU A 161 19.99 5.04 -5.17
CA GLU A 161 21.41 5.25 -4.93
C GLU A 161 21.98 4.19 -3.99
N ASN A 162 21.27 3.88 -2.90
CA ASN A 162 21.77 2.94 -1.89
C ASN A 162 20.68 2.44 -0.91
N PRO A 163 20.95 1.37 -0.13
CA PRO A 163 19.99 0.79 0.81
C PRO A 163 19.48 1.74 1.91
N ALA A 164 20.15 2.88 2.17
CA ALA A 164 19.65 3.83 3.17
C ALA A 164 18.31 4.44 2.76
N GLN A 165 18.03 4.62 1.45
CA GLN A 165 16.72 5.10 0.99
C GLN A 165 15.58 4.16 1.40
N LEU A 166 15.81 2.84 1.33
CA LEU A 166 14.83 1.84 1.74
C LEU A 166 14.59 1.86 3.26
N ARG A 167 15.67 2.03 4.05
CA ARG A 167 15.59 2.17 5.51
C ARG A 167 14.84 3.44 5.91
N LEU A 168 15.22 4.58 5.33
CA LEU A 168 14.56 5.87 5.57
C LEU A 168 13.08 5.81 5.21
N LYS A 169 12.73 5.13 4.12
CA LYS A 169 11.33 4.88 3.76
C LYS A 169 10.60 4.08 4.83
N ASN A 170 11.17 2.96 5.31
CA ASN A 170 10.53 2.17 6.39
C ASN A 170 10.32 3.01 7.65
N ASP A 171 11.36 3.71 8.11
CA ASP A 171 11.32 4.53 9.32
C ASP A 171 10.31 5.68 9.19
N PHE A 172 10.28 6.31 8.02
CA PHE A 172 9.36 7.39 7.71
C PHE A 172 7.90 6.92 7.75
N LEU A 173 7.57 5.82 7.05
CA LEU A 173 6.21 5.31 6.99
C LEU A 173 5.72 4.89 8.38
N VAL A 174 6.52 4.11 9.11
CA VAL A 174 6.22 3.72 10.50
C VAL A 174 6.03 4.93 11.41
N ALA A 175 6.85 5.98 11.25
CA ALA A 175 6.71 7.20 12.05
C ALA A 175 5.42 7.97 11.74
N LYS A 176 4.87 7.87 10.53
CA LYS A 176 3.71 8.65 10.04
C LYS A 176 2.36 7.94 10.15
N THR A 177 2.34 6.67 10.48
CA THR A 177 1.10 5.92 10.70
C THR A 177 0.90 5.61 12.19
N GLU A 178 -0.30 5.18 12.55
CA GLU A 178 -0.69 4.84 13.93
C GLU A 178 -0.60 3.33 14.21
N ALA A 179 -0.72 2.49 13.17
CA ALA A 179 -0.54 1.04 13.27
C ALA A 179 0.07 0.45 12.00
N MET A 180 0.38 -0.85 12.04
CA MET A 180 0.82 -1.62 10.87
C MET A 180 0.02 -2.91 10.72
N LEU A 181 -0.45 -3.16 9.49
CA LEU A 181 -0.92 -4.46 9.02
C LEU A 181 0.19 -5.07 8.14
N ILE A 182 0.63 -6.28 8.46
CA ILE A 182 1.72 -6.93 7.73
C ILE A 182 1.40 -8.38 7.39
N VAL A 183 1.49 -8.76 6.11
CA VAL A 183 1.47 -10.17 5.70
C VAL A 183 2.90 -10.72 5.82
N TYR A 184 3.14 -11.52 6.86
CA TYR A 184 4.47 -12.01 7.19
C TYR A 184 4.42 -13.23 8.11
N ASP A 185 5.39 -14.13 7.92
CA ASP A 185 5.62 -15.29 8.77
C ASP A 185 7.06 -15.22 9.33
N GLU A 186 7.20 -15.31 10.66
CA GLU A 186 8.52 -15.29 11.30
C GLU A 186 9.35 -16.56 10.98
N GLU A 187 8.69 -17.67 10.61
CA GLU A 187 9.33 -18.94 10.23
C GLU A 187 9.83 -18.94 8.78
N ALA A 188 9.28 -18.06 7.93
CA ALA A 188 9.70 -17.87 6.54
C ALA A 188 10.22 -16.44 6.33
N PRO A 189 11.44 -16.11 6.80
CA PRO A 189 11.93 -14.74 6.80
C PRO A 189 12.12 -14.19 5.39
N GLY A 190 11.78 -12.91 5.23
CA GLY A 190 11.88 -12.19 3.97
C GLY A 190 12.11 -10.68 4.18
N THR A 191 12.01 -9.91 3.12
CA THR A 191 12.14 -8.45 3.13
C THR A 191 11.17 -7.72 4.10
N PRO A 192 9.96 -8.22 4.43
CA PRO A 192 9.07 -7.52 5.37
C PRO A 192 9.65 -7.39 6.79
N ARG A 193 10.64 -8.23 7.14
CA ARG A 193 11.36 -8.14 8.42
C ARG A 193 11.94 -6.74 8.70
N TYR A 194 12.29 -5.99 7.66
CA TYR A 194 12.84 -4.63 7.82
C TYR A 194 11.77 -3.61 8.23
N TYR A 195 10.54 -3.75 7.75
CA TYR A 195 9.40 -2.97 8.25
C TYR A 195 9.06 -3.38 9.67
N LEU A 196 9.01 -4.69 9.94
CA LEU A 196 8.72 -5.21 11.27
C LEU A 196 9.75 -4.74 12.32
N ALA A 197 11.03 -4.67 11.95
CA ALA A 197 12.06 -4.13 12.83
C ALA A 197 11.85 -2.63 13.16
N ALA A 198 11.50 -1.81 12.16
CA ALA A 198 11.19 -0.39 12.36
C ALA A 198 9.94 -0.21 13.25
N ALA A 199 8.88 -0.99 12.99
CA ALA A 199 7.64 -0.99 13.77
C ALA A 199 7.87 -1.43 15.22
N LYS A 200 8.59 -2.54 15.45
CA LYS A 200 9.00 -3.00 16.79
C LYS A 200 9.85 -1.94 17.50
N SER A 201 10.65 -1.17 16.76
CA SER A 201 11.42 -0.04 17.31
C SER A 201 10.54 1.09 17.84
N LYS A 202 9.54 1.53 17.06
CA LYS A 202 8.56 2.53 17.48
C LYS A 202 7.74 2.06 18.68
N LYS A 203 7.29 0.79 18.65
CA LYS A 203 6.47 0.17 19.71
C LYS A 203 7.12 0.17 21.10
N ARG A 204 8.46 0.23 21.19
CA ARG A 204 9.16 0.32 22.49
C ARG A 204 8.87 1.61 23.26
N ASN A 205 8.55 2.70 22.56
CA ASN A 205 8.39 4.04 23.15
C ASN A 205 7.00 4.65 22.89
N HIS A 206 6.20 4.05 22.01
CA HIS A 206 4.88 4.54 21.61
C HIS A 206 3.91 3.38 21.48
N ASP A 207 2.62 3.63 21.69
CA ASP A 207 1.60 2.67 21.27
C ASP A 207 1.56 2.61 19.75
N TYR A 208 1.91 1.45 19.19
CA TYR A 208 1.94 1.18 17.76
C TYR A 208 1.55 -0.28 17.54
N PRO A 209 0.25 -0.56 17.40
CA PRO A 209 -0.24 -1.91 17.13
C PRO A 209 0.34 -2.47 15.84
N ILE A 210 0.66 -3.76 15.87
CA ILE A 210 1.17 -4.51 14.73
C ILE A 210 0.28 -5.74 14.58
N GLN A 211 -0.56 -5.76 13.56
CA GLN A 211 -1.37 -6.91 13.18
C GLN A 211 -0.63 -7.69 12.09
N ILE A 212 -0.42 -8.98 12.33
CA ILE A 212 0.26 -9.87 11.40
C ILE A 212 -0.78 -10.81 10.80
N ILE A 213 -0.82 -10.90 9.47
CA ILE A 213 -1.47 -11.97 8.73
C ILE A 213 -0.37 -13.00 8.42
N ASN A 214 -0.34 -14.10 9.15
CA ASN A 214 0.63 -15.16 8.99
C ASN A 214 0.09 -16.27 8.06
N ARG A 215 0.86 -17.36 7.92
CA ARG A 215 0.46 -18.49 7.09
C ARG A 215 -0.87 -19.14 7.52
N TYR A 216 -1.11 -19.32 8.81
CA TYR A 216 -2.37 -19.89 9.31
C TYR A 216 -3.57 -19.01 8.96
N ASP A 217 -3.41 -17.68 9.02
CA ASP A 217 -4.47 -16.75 8.62
C ASP A 217 -4.77 -16.86 7.12
N LEU A 218 -3.74 -17.08 6.29
CA LEU A 218 -3.89 -17.30 4.85
C LEU A 218 -4.54 -18.66 4.54
N ASP A 219 -4.20 -19.71 5.29
CA ASP A 219 -4.83 -21.03 5.15
C ASP A 219 -6.33 -20.93 5.48
N PHE A 220 -6.68 -20.25 6.58
CA PHE A 220 -8.08 -19.98 6.95
C PHE A 220 -8.81 -19.14 5.88
N ALA A 221 -8.14 -18.12 5.35
CA ALA A 221 -8.67 -17.30 4.26
C ALA A 221 -8.96 -18.13 2.99
N ALA A 222 -8.12 -19.11 2.67
CA ALA A 222 -8.32 -19.99 1.54
C ALA A 222 -9.53 -20.92 1.74
N GLU A 223 -9.68 -21.47 2.95
CA GLU A 223 -10.84 -22.30 3.32
C GLU A 223 -12.15 -21.50 3.27
N ASP A 224 -12.17 -20.30 3.85
CA ASP A 224 -13.32 -19.38 3.81
C ASP A 224 -13.72 -19.06 2.36
N LEU A 225 -12.74 -18.72 1.51
CA LEU A 225 -12.98 -18.38 0.11
C LEU A 225 -13.57 -19.56 -0.67
N GLN A 226 -13.09 -20.78 -0.40
CA GLN A 226 -13.62 -22.00 -1.01
C GLN A 226 -15.05 -22.30 -0.55
N GLN A 227 -15.40 -22.05 0.72
CA GLN A 227 -16.75 -22.25 1.23
C GLN A 227 -17.74 -21.27 0.60
N GLN A 228 -17.35 -20.02 0.41
CA GLN A 228 -18.17 -18.99 -0.23
C GLN A 228 -18.33 -19.22 -1.73
N ASN A 229 -17.31 -19.81 -2.37
CA ASN A 229 -17.30 -20.11 -3.80
C ASN A 229 -16.84 -21.57 -4.04
N PRO A 230 -17.74 -22.57 -3.94
CA PRO A 230 -17.36 -23.98 -4.05
C PRO A 230 -16.62 -24.37 -5.35
N ASN A 231 -16.82 -23.61 -6.43
CA ASN A 231 -16.18 -23.84 -7.73
C ASN A 231 -14.89 -23.02 -7.95
N TYR A 232 -14.34 -22.37 -6.91
CA TYR A 232 -13.23 -21.42 -7.04
C TYR A 232 -11.93 -22.04 -7.58
N TRP A 233 -11.61 -23.26 -7.13
CA TRP A 233 -10.36 -23.96 -7.49
C TRP A 233 -10.49 -24.86 -8.74
N THR A 234 -11.68 -24.91 -9.34
CA THR A 234 -12.00 -25.81 -10.46
C THR A 234 -12.13 -25.10 -11.81
N GLN A 235 -11.84 -23.78 -11.86
CA GLN A 235 -11.87 -22.96 -13.08
C GLN A 235 -10.50 -22.84 -13.73
#